data_AF-A0A484ZLL6-F1
#
_entry.id   AF-A0A484ZLL6-F1
#
_cell.length_a   1.000
_cell.length_b   1.000
_cell.length_c   1.000
_cell.angle_alpha   90.00
_cell.angle_beta   90.00
_cell.angle_gamma   90.00
#
_symmetry.space_group_name_H-M   'P 1'
#
loop_
_entity.id
_entity.type
_entity.pdbx_description
1 polymer ?
#
loop_
_entity_poly.entity_id
_entity_poly.type
_entity_poly.pdbx_seq_one_letter_code
_entity_poly.pdbx_strand_id
1 'polypeptide(L)'
;MKLNYRLQGNGPIIVLLHGLFGNLDNLGVIARDLQHDFQTLQVDLRNHGLSPHSSDINYRLMAEDLLSLFDELALNDITVVGHSMGGKSL
;
A
#
# COMPACT_ATOMS: atom_id res chain seq x y z
N MET A 1 5.33 0.28 11.66
CA MET A 1 4.44 1.36 12.16
C MET A 1 3.02 1.15 11.64
N LYS A 2 1.99 1.75 12.26
CA LYS A 2 0.61 1.62 11.76
C LYS A 2 0.40 2.52 10.55
N LEU A 3 0.40 1.93 9.36
CA LEU A 3 0.23 2.66 8.09
C LEU A 3 -1.22 3.11 7.89
N ASN A 4 -1.40 4.26 7.25
CA ASN A 4 -2.68 4.69 6.74
C ASN A 4 -2.99 3.94 5.43
N TYR A 5 -4.23 3.49 5.28
CA TYR A 5 -4.65 2.75 4.09
C TYR A 5 -6.14 2.97 3.80
N ARG A 6 -6.53 2.62 2.57
CA ARG A 6 -7.92 2.57 2.12
C ARG A 6 -8.18 1.20 1.52
N LEU A 7 -9.17 0.49 2.05
CA LEU A 7 -9.64 -0.80 1.54
C LEU A 7 -11.04 -0.62 0.94
N GLN A 8 -11.21 -1.00 -0.33
CA GLN A 8 -12.44 -0.79 -1.09
C GLN A 8 -12.68 -1.93 -2.07
N GLY A 9 -13.95 -2.14 -2.46
CA GLY A 9 -14.32 -3.23 -3.37
C GLY A 9 -14.45 -4.58 -2.66
N ASN A 10 -14.59 -5.64 -3.46
CA ASN A 10 -14.76 -7.02 -3.02
C ASN A 10 -14.01 -7.95 -3.97
N GLY A 11 -13.70 -9.19 -3.54
CA GLY A 11 -13.01 -10.18 -4.36
C GLY A 11 -11.53 -10.32 -3.98
N PRO A 12 -10.69 -10.88 -4.88
CA PRO A 12 -9.26 -11.03 -4.64
C PRO A 12 -8.59 -9.67 -4.38
N ILE A 13 -7.53 -9.65 -3.58
CA ILE A 13 -6.90 -8.41 -3.16
C ILE A 13 -5.79 -7.97 -4.12
N ILE A 14 -5.84 -6.69 -4.49
CA ILE A 14 -4.74 -5.98 -5.15
C ILE A 14 -4.27 -4.83 -4.27
N VAL A 15 -3.00 -4.88 -3.86
CA VAL A 15 -2.33 -3.82 -3.11
C VAL A 15 -1.69 -2.83 -4.07
N LEU A 16 -1.97 -1.54 -3.88
CA LEU A 16 -1.48 -0.45 -4.71
C LEU A 16 -0.54 0.46 -3.91
N LEU A 17 0.74 0.51 -4.32
CA LEU A 17 1.81 1.22 -3.62
C LEU A 17 2.36 2.38 -4.48
N HIS A 18 2.27 3.60 -3.94
CA HIS A 18 2.70 4.82 -4.63
C HIS A 18 4.23 4.99 -4.68
N GLY A 19 4.69 5.96 -5.49
CA GLY A 19 6.10 6.34 -5.60
C GLY A 19 6.54 7.39 -4.58
N LEU A 20 7.82 7.78 -4.61
CA LEU A 20 8.35 8.85 -3.76
C LEU A 20 7.55 10.16 -3.94
N PHE A 21 7.32 10.89 -2.85
CA PHE A 21 6.49 12.11 -2.78
C PHE A 21 4.99 11.88 -3.08
N GLY A 22 4.56 10.62 -3.15
CA GLY A 22 3.16 10.26 -3.34
C GLY A 22 2.38 10.07 -2.05
N ASN A 23 1.14 9.60 -2.21
CA ASN A 23 0.21 9.09 -1.22
C ASN A 23 -0.71 8.05 -1.88
N LEU A 24 -1.63 7.48 -1.11
CA LEU A 24 -2.53 6.40 -1.51
C LEU A 24 -3.49 6.78 -2.66
N ASP A 25 -3.68 8.07 -2.94
CA ASP A 25 -4.53 8.54 -4.04
C ASP A 25 -3.82 8.58 -5.40
N ASN A 26 -2.48 8.46 -5.45
CA ASN A 26 -1.74 8.56 -6.71
C ASN A 26 -2.09 7.49 -7.74
N LEU A 27 -2.52 6.30 -7.29
CA LEU A 27 -2.96 5.22 -8.17
C LEU A 27 -4.50 5.12 -8.23
N GLY A 28 -5.22 6.18 -7.84
CA GLY A 28 -6.68 6.16 -7.70
C GLY A 28 -7.46 5.91 -8.99
N VAL A 29 -6.93 6.30 -10.15
CA VAL A 29 -7.56 5.97 -11.45
C VAL A 29 -7.54 4.46 -11.70
N ILE A 30 -6.39 3.82 -11.44
CA ILE A 30 -6.22 2.36 -11.57
C ILE A 30 -7.08 1.65 -10.52
N ALA A 31 -7.10 2.16 -9.29
CA ALA A 31 -7.90 1.58 -8.21
C ALA A 31 -9.39 1.53 -8.57
N ARG A 32 -9.96 2.62 -9.12
CA ARG A 32 -11.37 2.67 -9.49
C ARG A 32 -11.76 1.65 -10.55
N ASP A 33 -10.87 1.40 -11.52
CA ASP A 33 -11.11 0.40 -12.57
C ASP A 33 -11.02 -1.02 -12.00
N LEU A 34 -10.00 -1.30 -11.18
CA LEU A 34 -9.82 -2.61 -10.54
C LEU A 34 -10.94 -2.96 -9.55
N GLN A 35 -11.55 -1.96 -8.90
CA GLN A 35 -12.63 -2.16 -7.92
C GLN A 35 -13.89 -2.85 -8.50
N HIS A 36 -14.00 -2.96 -9.83
CA HIS A 36 -15.07 -3.73 -10.46
C HIS A 36 -14.97 -5.23 -10.16
N ASP A 37 -13.76 -5.79 -10.10
CA ASP A 37 -13.52 -7.24 -9.96
C ASP A 37 -12.68 -7.60 -8.71
N PHE A 38 -12.01 -6.61 -8.11
CA PHE A 38 -11.04 -6.81 -7.02
C PHE A 38 -11.35 -5.95 -5.80
N GLN A 39 -10.85 -6.41 -4.65
CA GLN A 39 -10.72 -5.58 -3.48
C GLN A 39 -9.37 -4.85 -3.55
N THR A 40 -9.39 -3.52 -3.62
CA THR A 40 -8.17 -2.71 -3.69
C THR A 40 -7.75 -2.24 -2.31
N LEU A 41 -6.47 -2.48 -1.96
CA LEU A 41 -5.81 -1.93 -0.78
C LEU A 41 -4.81 -0.85 -1.23
N GLN A 42 -5.17 0.42 -1.05
CA GLN A 42 -4.29 1.56 -1.33
C GLN A 42 -3.59 1.98 -0.03
N VAL A 43 -2.27 2.12 -0.03
CA VAL A 43 -1.49 2.34 1.19
C VAL A 43 -0.65 3.61 1.09
N ASP A 44 -0.69 4.45 2.12
CA ASP A 44 0.33 5.47 2.33
C ASP A 44 1.57 4.79 2.90
N LEU A 45 2.66 4.80 2.15
CA LEU A 45 3.92 4.25 2.64
C LEU A 45 4.48 5.12 3.77
N ARG A 46 5.38 4.56 4.59
CA ARG A 46 6.06 5.31 5.65
C ARG A 46 6.56 6.67 5.17
N ASN A 47 6.40 7.69 6.01
CA ASN A 47 6.76 9.08 5.76
C ASN A 47 5.99 9.76 4.61
N HIS A 48 4.85 9.22 4.19
CA HIS A 48 4.02 9.75 3.12
C HIS A 48 2.53 9.79 3.51
N GLY A 49 1.78 10.68 2.85
CA GLY A 49 0.35 10.86 3.09
C GLY A 49 0.00 11.08 4.56
N LEU A 50 -0.87 10.25 5.10
CA LEU A 50 -1.28 10.26 6.50
C LEU A 50 -0.61 9.16 7.34
N SER A 51 0.33 8.41 6.76
CA SER A 51 1.14 7.45 7.53
C SER A 51 2.11 8.16 8.48
N PRO A 52 2.49 7.55 9.61
CA PRO A 52 3.43 8.15 10.54
C PRO A 52 4.78 8.49 9.90
N HIS A 53 5.43 9.51 10.45
CA HIS A 53 6.75 9.94 10.04
C HIS A 53 7.81 9.46 11.04
N SER A 54 8.97 9.06 10.53
CA SER A 54 10.16 8.65 11.27
C SER A 54 11.43 9.18 10.61
N SER A 55 12.47 9.44 11.40
CA SER A 55 13.82 9.72 10.90
C SER A 55 14.45 8.51 10.21
N ASP A 56 14.01 7.30 10.55
CA ASP A 56 14.52 6.06 9.98
C ASP A 56 13.74 5.70 8.71
N ILE A 57 14.41 5.75 7.56
CA ILE A 57 13.87 5.37 6.26
C ILE A 57 14.86 4.50 5.49
N ASN A 58 14.44 3.27 5.17
CA ASN A 58 15.10 2.35 4.24
C ASN A 58 14.10 1.31 3.76
N TYR A 59 14.37 0.65 2.64
CA TYR A 59 13.42 -0.29 2.03
C TYR A 59 13.05 -1.48 2.91
N ARG A 60 14.00 -2.01 3.69
CA ARG A 60 13.75 -3.13 4.61
C ARG A 60 12.66 -2.79 5.61
N LEU A 61 12.79 -1.65 6.28
CA LEU A 61 11.76 -1.19 7.22
C LEU A 61 10.41 -0.95 6.49
N MET A 62 10.39 -0.65 5.18
CA MET A 62 9.14 -0.36 4.45
C MET A 62 8.42 -1.68 4.17
N ALA A 63 9.18 -2.71 3.82
CA ALA A 63 8.68 -4.07 3.69
C ALA A 63 8.16 -4.59 5.03
N GLU A 64 8.87 -4.34 6.13
CA GLU A 64 8.42 -4.72 7.49
C GLU A 64 7.11 -3.99 7.89
N ASP A 65 6.97 -2.70 7.54
CA ASP A 65 5.72 -1.95 7.74
C ASP A 65 4.55 -2.55 6.94
N LEU A 66 4.79 -2.93 5.68
CA LEU A 66 3.78 -3.56 4.81
C LEU A 66 3.40 -4.96 5.29
N LEU A 67 4.37 -5.80 5.68
CA LEU A 67 4.11 -7.12 6.25
C LEU A 67 3.25 -7.01 7.52
N SER A 68 3.59 -6.06 8.40
CA SER A 68 2.80 -5.80 9.61
C SER A 68 1.34 -5.43 9.29
N LEU A 69 1.13 -4.63 8.23
CA LEU A 69 -0.21 -4.28 7.77
C LEU A 69 -0.96 -5.49 7.19
N PHE A 70 -0.29 -6.34 6.41
CA PHE A 70 -0.91 -7.54 5.84
C PHE A 70 -1.30 -8.54 6.92
N ASP A 71 -0.46 -8.70 7.95
CA ASP A 71 -0.75 -9.52 9.12
C ASP A 71 -1.94 -8.94 9.92
N GLU A 72 -1.98 -7.62 10.16
CA GLU A 72 -3.10 -6.94 10.85
C GLU A 72 -4.44 -7.19 10.14
N LEU A 73 -4.41 -7.17 8.80
CA LEU A 73 -5.58 -7.37 7.95
C LEU A 73 -5.88 -8.85 7.67
N ALA A 74 -5.05 -9.78 8.18
CA ALA A 74 -5.13 -11.22 7.91
C ALA A 74 -5.16 -11.56 6.41
N LEU A 75 -4.39 -10.82 5.60
CA LEU A 75 -4.37 -10.98 4.15
C LEU A 75 -3.46 -12.14 3.75
N ASN A 76 -4.01 -13.07 2.98
CA ASN A 76 -3.31 -14.18 2.38
C ASN A 76 -3.57 -14.15 0.87
N ASP A 77 -2.58 -14.54 0.06
CA ASP A 77 -2.68 -14.57 -1.42
C ASP A 77 -3.07 -13.21 -2.03
N ILE A 78 -2.13 -12.26 -1.96
CA ILE A 78 -2.31 -10.89 -2.47
C ILE A 78 -1.52 -10.67 -3.76
N THR A 79 -2.07 -9.86 -4.66
CA THR A 79 -1.31 -9.27 -5.78
C THR A 79 -0.84 -7.88 -5.38
N VAL A 80 0.39 -7.52 -5.74
CA VAL A 80 0.92 -6.19 -5.44
C VAL A 80 1.35 -5.45 -6.70
N VAL A 81 0.94 -4.19 -6.83
CA VAL A 81 1.35 -3.25 -7.88
C VAL A 81 2.05 -2.07 -7.22
N GLY A 82 3.36 -1.96 -7.43
CA GLY A 82 4.18 -0.88 -6.87
C GLY A 82 4.78 0.02 -7.94
N HIS A 83 4.68 1.34 -7.75
CA HIS A 83 5.33 2.32 -8.61
C HIS A 83 6.64 2.83 -8.01
N SER A 84 7.77 2.63 -8.70
CA SER A 84 9.08 3.15 -8.30
C SER A 84 9.48 2.77 -6.86
N MET A 85 9.45 3.73 -5.91
CA MET A 85 9.69 3.48 -4.49
C MET A 85 8.77 2.39 -3.92
N GLY A 86 7.49 2.41 -4.28
CA GLY A 86 6.53 1.38 -3.84
C GLY A 86 6.83 -0.01 -4.39
N GLY A 87 7.48 -0.11 -5.56
CA GLY A 87 7.96 -1.40 -6.07
C GLY A 87 9.21 -1.89 -5.35
N LYS A 88 10.06 -0.98 -4.85
CA LYS A 88 11.29 -1.32 -4.08
C LYS A 88 11.04 -1.59 -2.60
N SER A 89 9.86 -1.26 -2.09
CA SER A 89 9.48 -1.48 -0.69
C SER A 89 8.92 -2.87 -0.41
N LEU A 90 8.94 -3.77 -1.41
CA LEU A 90 8.53 -5.17 -1.31
C LEU A 90 9.75 -6.08 -1.18
#